data_AF-A0A7S0GM08-F1
#
_entry.id   AF-A0A7S0GM08-F1
#
_cell.length_a   1.000
_cell.length_b   1.000
_cell.length_c   1.000
_cell.angle_alpha   90.00
_cell.angle_beta   90.00
_cell.angle_gamma   90.00
#
_symmetry.space_group_name_H-M   'P 1'
#
loop_
_entity.id
_entity.type
_entity.pdbx_description
1 polymer ?
#
loop_
_entity_poly.entity_id
_entity_poly.type
_entity_poly.pdbx_seq_one_letter_code
_entity_poly.pdbx_strand_id
1 'polypeptide(L)'
;MVDATEEPLTSIKAFQYFYSTCLLIFSVVSIMGLIGTKQTGLSESSGPVAAYIFIWGAIIWLTMIEGTQGSFVGLAPVNPELYKDSHPISFMCNKVMIEGDNLNRYLMGRQFMVC
;
A
#
# COMPACT_ATOMS: atom_id res chain seq x y z
N MET A 1 19.46 4.39 -16.17
CA MET A 1 18.51 3.39 -16.70
C MET A 1 18.86 2.10 -15.98
N VAL A 2 18.30 1.92 -14.78
CA VAL A 2 18.54 0.71 -13.98
C VAL A 2 17.63 -0.35 -14.57
N ASP A 3 18.28 -1.36 -15.09
CA ASP A 3 17.77 -2.55 -15.73
C ASP A 3 16.62 -3.15 -14.91
N ALA A 4 15.39 -2.93 -15.38
CA ALA A 4 14.28 -3.78 -15.03
C ALA A 4 14.56 -5.11 -15.75
N THR A 5 15.36 -5.96 -15.12
CA THR A 5 15.47 -7.36 -15.51
C THR A 5 14.05 -7.92 -15.54
N GLU A 6 13.53 -8.08 -16.74
CA GLU A 6 12.30 -8.83 -17.02
C GLU A 6 12.53 -10.26 -16.54
N GLU A 7 12.23 -10.54 -15.26
CA GLU A 7 12.03 -11.92 -14.83
C GLU A 7 10.94 -12.50 -15.74
N PRO A 8 11.20 -13.62 -16.44
CA PRO A 8 10.21 -14.20 -17.32
C PRO A 8 8.97 -14.47 -16.48
N LEU A 9 7.86 -13.80 -16.82
CA LEU A 9 6.59 -13.85 -16.11
C LEU A 9 6.13 -15.31 -16.06
N THR A 10 6.58 -16.04 -15.03
CA THR A 10 6.36 -17.47 -14.93
C THR A 10 4.86 -17.63 -14.81
N SER A 11 4.22 -18.48 -15.62
CA SER A 11 2.75 -18.59 -15.68
C SER A 11 2.08 -18.77 -14.31
N ILE A 12 2.83 -19.31 -13.34
CA ILE A 12 2.46 -19.43 -11.92
C ILE A 12 2.30 -18.07 -11.22
N LYS A 13 3.20 -17.11 -11.44
CA LYS A 13 3.13 -15.76 -10.85
C LYS A 13 1.96 -14.96 -11.40
N ALA A 14 1.73 -15.05 -12.71
CA ALA A 14 0.56 -14.43 -13.34
C ALA A 14 -0.76 -14.97 -12.76
N PHE A 15 -0.84 -16.29 -12.56
CA PHE A 15 -2.00 -16.92 -11.92
C PHE A 15 -2.16 -16.49 -10.45
N GLN A 16 -1.07 -16.42 -9.69
CA GLN A 16 -1.07 -15.95 -8.31
C GLN A 16 -1.59 -14.51 -8.19
N TYR A 17 -1.12 -13.61 -9.05
CA TYR A 17 -1.60 -12.21 -9.06
C TYR A 17 -3.07 -12.11 -9.46
N PHE A 18 -3.50 -12.90 -10.46
CA PHE A 18 -4.90 -12.94 -10.86
C PHE A 18 -5.79 -13.45 -9.73
N TYR A 19 -5.43 -14.57 -9.09
CA TYR A 19 -6.17 -15.15 -7.97
C TYR A 19 -6.23 -14.20 -6.77
N SER A 20 -5.11 -13.54 -6.44
CA SER A 20 -5.05 -12.54 -5.37
C SER A 20 -5.96 -11.33 -5.66
N THR A 21 -5.99 -10.86 -6.90
CA THR A 21 -6.88 -9.75 -7.33
C THR A 21 -8.36 -10.15 -7.20
N CYS A 22 -8.72 -11.36 -7.62
CA CYS A 22 -10.09 -11.87 -7.49
C CYS A 22 -10.54 -11.99 -6.03
N LEU A 23 -9.67 -12.50 -5.15
CA LEU A 23 -9.96 -12.57 -3.71
C LEU A 23 -10.15 -11.18 -3.08
N LEU A 24 -9.35 -10.20 -3.49
CA LEU A 24 -9.48 -8.83 -3.01
C LEU A 24 -10.83 -8.22 -3.42
N ILE A 25 -11.23 -8.40 -4.68
CA ILE A 25 -12.54 -7.94 -5.16
C ILE A 25 -13.67 -8.60 -4.36
N PHE A 26 -13.58 -9.92 -4.12
CA PHE A 26 -14.56 -10.64 -3.31
C PHE A 26 -14.65 -10.12 -1.87
N SER A 27 -13.49 -9.83 -1.25
CA SER A 27 -13.43 -9.26 0.10
C SER A 27 -14.09 -7.88 0.17
N VAL A 28 -13.80 -7.00 -0.79
CA VAL A 28 -14.41 -5.65 -0.88
C VAL A 28 -15.93 -5.75 -1.04
N VAL A 29 -16.42 -6.61 -1.94
CA VAL A 29 -17.87 -6.80 -2.15
C VAL A 29 -18.55 -7.32 -0.88
N SER A 30 -17.91 -8.25 -0.16
CA SER A 30 -18.45 -8.80 1.09
C SER A 30 -18.57 -7.74 2.19
N ILE A 31 -17.56 -6.86 2.32
CA ILE A 31 -17.59 -5.73 3.27
C ILE A 31 -18.71 -4.75 2.89
N MET A 32 -18.86 -4.44 1.60
CA MET A 32 -19.94 -3.56 1.12
C MET A 32 -21.34 -4.13 1.41
N GLY A 33 -21.49 -5.46 1.30
CA GLY A 33 -22.73 -6.18 1.66
C GLY A 33 -23.02 -6.13 3.17
N LEU A 34 -22.00 -6.31 4.02
CA LEU A 34 -22.14 -6.24 5.48
C LEU A 34 -22.55 -4.85 5.99
N ILE A 35 -22.06 -3.78 5.36
CA ILE A 35 -22.48 -2.40 5.65
C ILE A 35 -23.95 -2.19 5.25
N GLY A 36 -24.37 -2.73 4.10
CA GLY A 36 -25.75 -2.63 3.62
C GLY A 36 -26.77 -3.33 4.54
N THR A 37 -26.40 -4.45 5.14
CA THR A 37 -27.23 -5.21 6.09
C THR A 37 -27.22 -4.60 7.51
N LYS A 38 -26.56 -3.45 7.71
CA LYS A 38 -26.42 -2.75 9.00
C LYS A 38 -25.83 -3.60 10.15
N GLN A 39 -25.09 -4.66 9.85
CA GLN A 39 -24.52 -5.55 10.87
C GLN A 39 -23.22 -5.02 11.50
N THR A 40 -22.81 -3.80 11.16
CA THR A 40 -21.63 -3.14 11.73
C THR A 40 -22.09 -2.12 12.77
N GLY A 41 -21.44 -2.08 13.95
CA GLY A 41 -21.82 -1.17 15.04
C GLY A 41 -21.81 0.32 14.65
N LEU A 42 -21.12 0.69 13.57
CA LEU A 42 -21.15 2.02 12.97
C LEU A 42 -22.43 2.31 12.17
N SER A 43 -23.03 1.30 11.53
CA SER A 43 -24.27 1.43 10.75
C SER A 43 -25.54 1.43 11.60
N GLU A 44 -25.45 0.99 12.86
CA GLU A 44 -26.56 1.03 13.81
C GLU A 44 -26.77 2.46 14.35
N SER A 45 -25.67 3.18 14.60
CA SER A 45 -25.69 4.55 15.16
C SER A 45 -25.57 5.67 14.12
N SER A 46 -24.87 5.46 13.00
CA SER A 46 -24.71 6.44 11.93
C SER A 46 -25.39 5.94 10.65
N GLY A 47 -26.01 6.86 9.90
CA GLY A 47 -26.66 6.52 8.64
C GLY A 47 -25.70 5.73 7.72
N PRO A 48 -26.20 4.72 6.97
CA PRO A 48 -25.36 3.82 6.15
C PRO A 48 -24.36 4.54 5.23
N VAL A 49 -24.71 5.74 4.79
CA VAL A 49 -23.88 6.61 3.95
C VAL A 49 -22.58 7.02 4.63
N ALA A 50 -22.60 7.32 5.93
CA ALA A 50 -21.40 7.72 6.67
C ALA A 50 -20.41 6.55 6.82
N ALA A 51 -20.91 5.34 7.03
CA ALA A 51 -20.09 4.13 7.11
C ALA A 51 -19.39 3.83 5.77
N TYR A 52 -20.07 4.05 4.64
CA TYR A 52 -19.45 3.90 3.31
C TYR A 52 -18.33 4.90 3.08
N ILE A 53 -18.54 6.19 3.39
CA ILE A 53 -17.50 7.23 3.20
C ILE A 53 -16.28 6.92 4.07
N PHE A 54 -16.50 6.52 5.33
CA PHE A 54 -15.42 6.19 6.24
C PHE A 54 -14.61 4.97 5.77
N ILE A 55 -15.28 3.91 5.32
CA ILE A 55 -14.60 2.69 4.83
C ILE A 55 -13.81 2.96 3.55
N TRP A 56 -14.35 3.71 2.59
CA TRP A 56 -13.59 4.10 1.41
C TRP A 56 -12.39 5.00 1.76
N GLY A 57 -12.57 5.95 2.68
CA GLY A 57 -11.49 6.78 3.19
C GLY A 57 -10.39 5.95 3.89
N ALA A 58 -10.78 4.99 4.73
CA ALA A 58 -9.86 4.11 5.43
C ALA A 58 -9.11 3.17 4.47
N ILE A 59 -9.78 2.60 3.46
CA ILE A 59 -9.15 1.75 2.44
C ILE A 59 -8.13 2.57 1.64
N ILE A 60 -8.50 3.76 1.15
CA ILE A 60 -7.57 4.64 0.41
C ILE A 60 -6.38 5.03 1.28
N TRP A 61 -6.63 5.34 2.56
CA TRP A 61 -5.56 5.67 3.50
C TRP A 61 -4.59 4.52 3.72
N LEU A 62 -5.10 3.30 3.95
CA LEU A 62 -4.28 2.11 4.17
C LEU A 62 -3.47 1.73 2.93
N THR A 63 -4.07 1.75 1.74
CA THR A 63 -3.37 1.42 0.49
C THR A 63 -2.24 2.41 0.20
N MET A 64 -2.41 3.69 0.52
CA MET A 64 -1.36 4.69 0.37
C MET A 64 -0.17 4.42 1.30
N ILE A 65 -0.41 4.01 2.56
CA ILE A 65 0.66 3.73 3.53
C ILE A 65 1.44 2.47 3.16
N GLU A 66 0.75 1.39 2.77
CA GLU A 66 1.38 0.12 2.39
C GLU A 66 2.11 0.21 1.05
N GLY A 67 1.50 0.89 0.06
CA GLY A 67 2.15 1.13 -1.23
C GLY A 67 3.43 1.95 -1.11
N THR A 68 3.43 2.93 -0.19
CA THR A 68 4.62 3.74 0.13
C THR A 68 5.73 2.88 0.73
N GLN A 69 5.40 1.91 1.58
CA GLN A 69 6.40 0.96 2.11
C GLN A 69 7.05 0.13 1.00
N GLY A 70 6.24 -0.45 0.10
CA GLY A 70 6.74 -1.26 -1.01
C GLY A 70 7.64 -0.45 -1.94
N SER A 71 7.25 0.80 -2.23
CA SER A 71 8.06 1.71 -3.05
C SER A 71 9.41 2.01 -2.39
N PHE A 72 9.45 2.26 -1.08
CA PHE A 72 10.70 2.55 -0.37
C PHE A 72 11.64 1.34 -0.26
N VAL A 73 11.12 0.12 -0.10
CA VAL A 73 11.96 -1.10 -0.13
C VAL A 73 12.58 -1.29 -1.53
N GLY A 74 11.82 -1.02 -2.59
CA GLY A 74 12.32 -1.08 -3.96
C GLY A 74 13.31 0.04 -4.32
N LEU A 75 13.21 1.20 -3.67
CA LEU A 75 14.11 2.35 -3.88
C LEU A 75 15.39 2.30 -3.04
N ALA A 76 15.42 1.51 -1.96
CA ALA A 76 16.57 1.37 -1.07
C ALA A 76 17.91 1.05 -1.76
N PRO A 77 17.97 0.17 -2.80
CA PRO A 77 19.22 -0.11 -3.50
C PRO A 77 19.58 0.90 -4.61
N VAL A 78 18.69 1.86 -4.91
CA VAL A 78 18.86 2.78 -6.04
C VAL A 78 19.57 4.06 -5.60
N ASN A 79 20.61 4.47 -6.33
CA ASN A 79 21.34 5.70 -6.01
C ASN A 79 20.39 6.92 -6.12
N PRO A 80 20.15 7.68 -5.03
CA PRO A 80 19.26 8.83 -5.02
C PRO A 80 19.67 9.94 -6.00
N GLU A 81 20.95 10.07 -6.33
CA GLU A 81 21.45 11.12 -7.22
C GLU A 81 20.89 11.03 -8.65
N LEU A 82 20.42 9.85 -9.07
CA LEU A 82 19.80 9.62 -10.39
C LEU A 82 18.49 10.39 -10.59
N TYR A 83 17.76 10.73 -9.51
CA TYR A 83 16.44 11.37 -9.60
C TYR A 83 16.45 12.84 -9.23
N LYS A 84 17.63 13.41 -8.94
CA LYS A 84 17.80 14.78 -8.47
C LYS A 84 17.27 15.82 -9.46
N ASP A 85 17.50 15.61 -10.74
CA ASP A 85 17.13 16.57 -11.79
C ASP A 85 15.70 16.36 -12.31
N SER A 86 15.17 15.13 -12.21
CA SER A 86 13.84 14.80 -12.75
C SER A 86 12.71 15.01 -11.74
N HIS A 87 12.92 14.67 -10.46
CA HIS A 87 11.87 14.70 -9.43
C HIS A 87 12.44 15.20 -8.08
N PRO A 88 12.57 16.53 -7.90
CA PRO A 88 13.24 17.11 -6.73
C PRO A 88 12.50 16.83 -5.40
N ILE A 89 11.17 16.70 -5.44
CA ILE A 89 10.36 16.39 -4.25
C ILE A 89 10.61 14.96 -3.78
N SER A 90 10.57 13.99 -4.71
CA SER A 90 10.86 12.59 -4.42
C SER A 90 12.30 12.38 -3.95
N PHE A 91 13.25 13.14 -4.52
CA PHE A 91 14.65 13.15 -4.09
C PHE A 91 14.80 13.61 -2.63
N MET A 92 14.11 14.68 -2.23
CA MET A 92 14.14 15.18 -0.86
C MET A 92 13.58 14.15 0.14
N CYS A 93 12.44 13.52 -0.16
CA CYS A 93 11.86 12.47 0.67
C CYS A 93 12.77 11.24 0.77
N ASN A 94 13.36 10.82 -0.36
CA ASN A 94 14.27 9.69 -0.40
C ASN A 94 15.57 9.96 0.37
N LYS A 95 16.10 11.19 0.28
CA LYS A 95 17.27 11.62 1.04
C LYS A 95 17.06 11.48 2.54
N VAL A 96 15.91 11.93 3.06
CA VAL A 96 15.56 11.81 4.48
C VAL A 96 15.41 10.35 4.93
N MET A 97 14.90 9.48 4.06
CA MET A 97 14.73 8.05 4.36
C MET A 97 16.03 7.25 4.33
N ILE A 98 16.92 7.54 3.38
CA ILE A 98 18.24 6.90 3.25
C ILE A 98 19.24 7.48 4.25
N GLU A 99 18.94 8.63 4.86
CA GLU A 99 19.80 9.23 5.89
C GLU A 99 19.90 8.31 7.13
N GLY A 100 21.06 7.66 7.28
CA GLY A 100 21.34 6.75 8.39
C GLY A 100 20.51 5.46 8.34
N ASP A 101 19.92 5.09 9.48
CA ASP A 101 19.12 3.87 9.64
C ASP A 101 17.60 4.15 9.64
N ASN A 102 17.19 5.31 9.10
CA ASN A 102 15.79 5.76 9.14
C ASN A 102 14.84 4.81 8.40
N LEU A 103 15.27 4.28 7.25
CA LEU A 103 14.52 3.27 6.49
C LEU A 103 14.28 2.00 7.30
N ASN A 104 15.32 1.37 7.85
CA ASN A 104 15.14 0.14 8.64
C ASN A 104 14.33 0.40 9.92
N ARG A 105 14.52 1.54 10.58
CA ARG A 105 13.73 1.92 11.77
C ARG A 105 12.25 2.10 11.43
N TYR A 106 11.94 2.65 10.25
CA TYR A 106 10.55 2.79 9.77
C TYR A 106 9.94 1.46 9.32
N LEU A 107 10.73 0.58 8.70
CA LEU A 107 10.29 -0.75 8.30
C LEU A 107 10.06 -1.65 9.53
N MET A 108 11.04 -1.74 10.43
CA MET A 108 10.93 -2.51 11.67
C MET A 108 9.86 -1.91 12.60
N GLY A 109 9.85 -0.59 12.80
CA GLY A 109 8.93 0.07 13.73
C GLY A 109 7.45 -0.14 13.39
N ARG A 110 7.09 -0.20 12.10
CA ARG A 110 5.71 -0.51 11.69
C ARG A 110 5.37 -2.00 11.81
N GLN A 111 6.31 -2.86 11.49
CA GLN A 111 6.11 -4.31 11.61
C GLN A 111 5.97 -4.75 13.08
N PHE A 112 6.60 -4.03 14.03
CA PHE A 112 6.43 -4.22 15.48
C PHE A 112 5.20 -3.52 16.08
N MET A 113 4.54 -2.61 15.36
CA MET A 113 3.31 -1.95 15.81
C MET A 113 2.04 -2.71 15.37
N VAL A 114 2.18 -3.69 14.47
CA VAL A 114 1.11 -4.57 13.97
C VAL A 114 1.25 -6.00 14.52
N CYS A 115 2.03 -6.20 15.58
CA CYS A 115 2.04 -7.44 16.37
C CYS A 115 1.50 -7.21 17.78
#